data_AF-A0A3P9CEQ3-F1
#
_entry.id   AF-A0A3P9CEQ3-F1
#
_cell.length_a   1.000
_cell.length_b   1.000
_cell.length_c   1.000
_cell.angle_alpha   90.00
_cell.angle_beta   90.00
_cell.angle_gamma   90.00
#
_symmetry.space_group_name_H-M   'P 1'
#
loop_
_entity.id
_entity.type
_entity.pdbx_description
1 polymer ?
#
loop_
_entity_poly.entity_id
_entity_poly.type
_entity_poly.pdbx_seq_one_letter_code
_entity_poly.pdbx_strand_id
1 'polypeptide(L)'
;AAIMKNQELIHQLREDNRRLHRKLAGAHAVRWSQHKLKMFESMIRVCLQNLRVLENSLEKSQFKCKEAENIMIDYLKLKSHLQDESLAYQSQLDTLQAEILKHREELRSLQVVNTDSQLSKEAAKAELQQQEELLHKECKERDQVIASYRKKVDEHKAQAAKVERRVQRAAVQLDELSSEVQHSTTRMLAEEEKDISTAEEAFRRIKEATGITDIQELEEHFTSQKETRRHLERRREENEEVLLQLKEQKELLEQQSEEIKYSGEAKLSSHQQMLQEREQQLQAEQQRCDEAEERLDRLVKTLGPVRHGVEHLADHLQHISLHTVPNMHPDSEDFVVLKLMAQCEQKLESLQKELEGMDVAAIMKEMEEKEVRQKPTNSKLEMDHLSLKQHDKSDKDWAHVISREALKRQSQLIVDSNSKRKAQKKRKGKF
;
A
#
# COMPACT_ATOMS: atom_id res chain seq x y z
N ALA A 1 29.72 -131.88 -31.92
CA ALA A 1 28.40 -131.22 -31.73
C ALA A 1 28.35 -130.30 -30.50
N ALA A 2 28.72 -130.77 -29.29
CA ALA A 2 28.63 -129.97 -28.06
C ALA A 2 29.57 -128.74 -28.01
N ILE A 3 30.79 -128.84 -28.56
CA ILE A 3 31.77 -127.73 -28.57
C ILE A 3 31.29 -126.55 -29.44
N MET A 4 30.70 -126.84 -30.61
CA MET A 4 30.15 -125.80 -31.51
C MET A 4 28.99 -125.04 -30.86
N LYS A 5 28.06 -125.75 -30.21
CA LYS A 5 26.94 -125.11 -29.47
C LYS A 5 27.43 -124.22 -28.32
N ASN A 6 28.49 -124.63 -27.62
CA ASN A 6 29.09 -123.79 -26.58
C ASN A 6 29.77 -122.53 -27.13
N GLN A 7 30.44 -122.62 -28.28
CA GLN A 7 31.03 -121.45 -28.95
C GLN A 7 29.96 -120.47 -29.42
N GLU A 8 28.85 -120.97 -29.94
CA GLU A 8 27.69 -120.18 -30.38
C GLU A 8 27.00 -119.48 -29.21
N LEU A 9 26.83 -120.18 -28.07
CA LEU A 9 26.30 -119.61 -26.83
C LEU A 9 27.21 -118.51 -26.25
N ILE A 10 28.53 -118.70 -26.30
CA ILE A 10 29.51 -117.69 -25.87
C ILE A 10 29.44 -116.45 -26.78
N HIS A 11 29.26 -116.63 -28.09
CA HIS A 11 29.08 -115.51 -29.01
C HIS A 11 27.77 -114.74 -28.73
N GLN A 12 26.66 -115.44 -28.50
CA GLN A 12 25.39 -114.83 -28.11
C GLN A 12 25.50 -114.06 -26.79
N LEU A 13 26.12 -114.64 -25.76
CA LEU A 13 26.36 -113.97 -24.48
C LEU A 13 27.24 -112.72 -24.64
N ARG A 14 28.25 -112.76 -25.52
CA ARG A 14 29.08 -111.58 -25.83
C ARG A 14 28.28 -110.50 -26.57
N GLU A 15 27.38 -110.87 -27.47
CA GLU A 15 26.49 -109.93 -28.16
C GLU A 15 25.47 -109.29 -27.23
N ASP A 16 24.86 -110.07 -26.36
CA ASP A 16 23.94 -109.58 -25.33
C ASP A 16 24.66 -108.70 -24.32
N ASN A 17 25.88 -109.05 -23.91
CA ASN A 17 26.70 -108.22 -23.03
C ASN A 17 27.06 -106.89 -23.71
N ARG A 18 27.43 -106.90 -25.00
CA ARG A 18 27.59 -105.67 -25.80
C ARG A 18 26.30 -104.87 -25.94
N ARG A 19 25.14 -105.51 -26.03
CA ARG A 19 23.83 -104.84 -26.07
C ARG A 19 23.47 -104.21 -24.73
N LEU A 20 23.75 -104.89 -23.61
CA LEU A 20 23.57 -104.38 -22.26
C LEU A 20 24.50 -103.20 -21.96
N HIS A 21 25.78 -103.28 -22.35
CA HIS A 21 26.71 -102.15 -22.23
C HIS A 21 26.25 -100.94 -23.03
N ARG A 22 25.74 -101.13 -24.27
CA ARG A 22 25.15 -100.03 -25.06
C ARG A 22 23.91 -99.42 -24.39
N LYS A 23 23.02 -100.24 -23.83
CA LYS A 23 21.83 -99.77 -23.08
C LYS A 23 22.24 -99.00 -21.81
N LEU A 24 23.23 -99.50 -21.07
CA LEU A 24 23.74 -98.85 -19.86
C LEU A 24 24.41 -97.51 -20.21
N ALA A 25 25.21 -97.45 -21.27
CA ALA A 25 25.82 -96.21 -21.76
C ALA A 25 24.74 -95.18 -22.17
N GLY A 26 23.69 -95.62 -22.88
CA GLY A 26 22.53 -94.77 -23.21
C GLY A 26 21.80 -94.25 -21.97
N ALA A 27 21.55 -95.10 -20.98
CA ALA A 27 20.92 -94.69 -19.72
C ALA A 27 21.79 -93.69 -18.93
N HIS A 28 23.12 -93.87 -18.92
CA HIS A 28 24.05 -92.91 -18.32
C HIS A 28 24.04 -91.55 -19.04
N ALA A 29 24.00 -91.54 -20.38
CA ALA A 29 23.93 -90.32 -21.18
C ALA A 29 22.62 -89.55 -20.94
N VAL A 30 21.49 -90.26 -20.84
CA VAL A 30 20.18 -89.67 -20.50
C VAL A 30 20.20 -89.09 -19.08
N ARG A 31 20.71 -89.84 -18.09
CA ARG A 31 20.82 -89.38 -16.71
C ARG A 31 21.72 -88.15 -16.58
N TRP A 32 22.83 -88.11 -17.32
CA TRP A 32 23.73 -86.96 -17.33
C TRP A 32 23.09 -85.72 -17.98
N SER A 33 22.35 -85.92 -19.07
CA SER A 33 21.59 -84.85 -19.73
C SER A 33 20.48 -84.30 -18.81
N GLN A 34 19.78 -85.18 -18.10
CA GLN A 34 18.75 -84.80 -17.14
C GLN A 34 19.31 -84.05 -15.93
N HIS A 35 20.51 -84.44 -15.44
CA HIS A 35 21.20 -83.71 -14.39
C HIS A 35 21.60 -82.29 -14.85
N LYS A 36 22.14 -82.16 -16.07
CA LYS A 36 22.42 -80.83 -16.66
C LYS A 36 21.16 -79.98 -16.75
N LEU A 37 20.05 -80.55 -17.24
CA LEU A 37 18.78 -79.83 -17.36
C LEU A 37 18.29 -79.31 -15.99
N LYS A 38 18.35 -80.15 -14.95
CA LYS A 38 18.00 -79.74 -13.57
C LYS A 38 18.90 -78.61 -13.04
N MET A 39 20.20 -78.64 -13.35
CA MET A 39 21.08 -77.52 -12.98
C MET A 39 20.71 -76.22 -13.70
N PHE A 40 20.41 -76.29 -15.00
CA PHE A 40 19.94 -75.13 -15.76
C PHE A 40 18.61 -74.60 -15.21
N GLU A 41 17.64 -75.47 -14.90
CA GLU A 41 16.37 -75.07 -14.27
C GLU A 41 16.58 -74.39 -12.91
N SER A 42 17.49 -74.92 -12.08
CA SER A 42 17.86 -74.30 -10.80
C SER A 42 18.48 -72.92 -11.00
N MET A 43 19.38 -72.78 -11.97
CA MET A 43 20.03 -71.51 -12.27
C MET A 43 19.03 -70.48 -12.81
N ILE A 44 18.16 -70.87 -13.73
CA ILE A 44 17.05 -70.04 -14.24
C ILE A 44 16.14 -69.62 -13.09
N ARG A 45 15.80 -70.52 -12.17
CA ARG A 45 14.97 -70.20 -10.99
C ARG A 45 15.62 -69.13 -10.11
N VAL A 46 16.93 -69.24 -9.84
CA VAL A 46 17.67 -68.23 -9.07
C VAL A 46 17.71 -66.89 -9.81
N CYS A 47 17.98 -66.89 -11.12
CA CYS A 47 17.96 -65.69 -11.95
C CYS A 47 16.58 -65.00 -11.93
N LEU A 48 15.49 -65.76 -12.08
CA LEU A 48 14.12 -65.23 -12.00
C LEU A 48 13.79 -64.66 -10.62
N GLN A 49 14.29 -65.30 -9.55
CA GLN A 49 14.11 -64.79 -8.20
C GLN A 49 14.85 -63.46 -8.00
N ASN A 50 16.09 -63.36 -8.48
CA ASN A 50 16.86 -62.12 -8.43
C ASN A 50 16.21 -61.01 -9.26
N LEU A 51 15.69 -61.34 -10.45
CA LEU A 51 14.96 -60.40 -11.31
C LEU A 51 13.74 -59.82 -10.57
N ARG A 52 12.91 -60.67 -9.93
CA ARG A 52 11.78 -60.21 -9.12
C ARG A 52 12.17 -59.31 -7.96
N VAL A 53 13.30 -59.60 -7.29
CA VAL A 53 13.79 -58.76 -6.19
C VAL A 53 14.25 -57.40 -6.71
N LEU A 54 14.95 -57.38 -7.84
CA LEU A 54 15.40 -56.15 -8.49
C LEU A 54 14.21 -55.31 -8.98
N GLU A 55 13.21 -55.94 -9.62
CA GLU A 55 11.96 -55.29 -10.03
C GLU A 55 11.24 -54.66 -8.84
N ASN A 56 11.02 -55.41 -7.77
CA ASN A 56 10.41 -54.89 -6.54
C ASN A 56 11.21 -53.74 -5.92
N SER A 57 12.54 -53.78 -5.98
CA SER A 57 13.40 -52.71 -5.47
C SER A 57 13.31 -51.45 -6.33
N LEU A 58 13.22 -51.62 -7.65
CA LEU A 58 13.05 -50.52 -8.60
C LEU A 58 11.69 -49.85 -8.39
N GLU A 59 10.60 -50.61 -8.33
CA GLU A 59 9.26 -50.08 -8.07
C GLU A 59 9.18 -49.31 -6.75
N LYS A 60 9.78 -49.85 -5.67
CA LYS A 60 9.87 -49.14 -4.38
C LYS A 60 10.63 -47.83 -4.50
N SER A 61 11.72 -47.80 -5.26
CA SER A 61 12.51 -46.58 -5.46
C SER A 61 11.74 -45.56 -6.28
N GLN A 62 11.02 -45.99 -7.31
CA GLN A 62 10.14 -45.12 -8.11
C GLN A 62 9.00 -44.54 -7.29
N PHE A 63 8.36 -45.34 -6.41
CA PHE A 63 7.32 -44.84 -5.52
C PHE A 63 7.87 -43.76 -4.57
N LYS A 64 9.05 -44.00 -3.98
CA LYS A 64 9.72 -43.00 -3.12
C LYS A 64 10.08 -41.73 -3.87
N CYS A 65 10.54 -41.83 -5.13
CA CYS A 65 10.84 -40.65 -5.94
C CYS A 65 9.57 -39.83 -6.20
N LYS A 66 8.46 -40.48 -6.59
CA LYS A 66 7.17 -39.79 -6.79
C LYS A 66 6.64 -39.15 -5.50
N GLU A 67 6.81 -39.82 -4.36
CA GLU A 67 6.42 -39.27 -3.07
C GLU A 67 7.28 -38.05 -2.71
N ALA A 68 8.60 -38.12 -2.93
CA ALA A 68 9.50 -36.99 -2.75
C ALA A 68 9.18 -35.80 -3.69
N GLU A 69 8.84 -36.08 -4.95
CA GLU A 69 8.38 -35.07 -5.91
C GLU A 69 7.09 -34.39 -5.44
N ASN A 70 6.10 -35.16 -4.97
CA ASN A 70 4.86 -34.61 -4.43
C ASN A 70 5.12 -33.73 -3.21
N ILE A 71 5.95 -34.20 -2.27
CA ILE A 71 6.35 -33.41 -1.09
C ILE A 71 7.05 -32.12 -1.51
N MET A 72 7.97 -32.19 -2.49
CA MET A 72 8.66 -31.02 -3.02
C MET A 72 7.69 -30.01 -3.63
N ILE A 73 6.73 -30.48 -4.44
CA ILE A 73 5.68 -29.63 -5.03
C ILE A 73 4.88 -28.91 -3.94
N ASP A 74 4.52 -29.61 -2.86
CA ASP A 74 3.76 -29.00 -1.76
C ASP A 74 4.59 -27.99 -0.97
N TYR A 75 5.89 -28.25 -0.74
CA TYR A 75 6.79 -27.24 -0.16
C TYR A 75 6.97 -26.02 -1.06
N LEU A 76 7.04 -26.20 -2.38
CA LEU A 76 7.12 -25.08 -3.31
C LEU A 76 5.85 -24.23 -3.30
N LYS A 77 4.67 -24.86 -3.24
CA LYS A 77 3.40 -24.13 -3.05
C LYS A 77 3.37 -23.36 -1.73
N LEU A 78 3.80 -24.01 -0.64
CA LEU A 78 3.87 -23.36 0.68
C LEU A 78 4.83 -22.16 0.65
N LYS A 79 6.00 -22.32 0.02
CA LYS A 79 6.96 -21.24 -0.17
C LYS A 79 6.36 -20.08 -0.96
N SER A 80 5.71 -20.35 -2.08
CA SER A 80 5.04 -19.32 -2.89
C SER A 80 4.00 -18.58 -2.07
N HIS A 81 3.16 -19.29 -1.33
CA HIS A 81 2.14 -18.67 -0.49
C HIS A 81 2.75 -17.77 0.59
N LEU A 82 3.81 -18.23 1.28
CA LEU A 82 4.50 -17.43 2.29
C LEU A 82 5.20 -16.21 1.67
N GLN A 83 5.71 -16.32 0.45
CA GLN A 83 6.27 -15.18 -0.28
C GLN A 83 5.17 -14.16 -0.61
N ASP A 84 4.03 -14.60 -1.12
CA ASP A 84 2.88 -13.72 -1.39
C ASP A 84 2.38 -13.02 -0.12
N GLU A 85 2.28 -13.74 1.00
CA GLU A 85 1.93 -13.16 2.30
C GLU A 85 2.97 -12.14 2.78
N SER A 86 4.26 -12.45 2.62
CA SER A 86 5.34 -11.53 2.99
C SER A 86 5.28 -10.21 2.23
N LEU A 87 4.93 -10.26 0.94
CA LEU A 87 4.73 -9.06 0.11
C LEU A 87 3.48 -8.29 0.53
N ALA A 88 2.41 -8.98 0.92
CA ALA A 88 1.16 -8.36 1.37
C ALA A 88 1.31 -7.64 2.74
N TYR A 89 2.16 -8.15 3.64
CA TYR A 89 2.35 -7.53 4.95
C TYR A 89 2.90 -6.11 4.86
N GLN A 90 3.79 -5.81 3.90
CA GLN A 90 4.32 -4.46 3.74
C GLN A 90 3.21 -3.46 3.40
N SER A 91 2.35 -3.80 2.44
CA SER A 91 1.20 -2.98 2.06
C SER A 91 0.23 -2.75 3.24
N GLN A 92 -0.04 -3.82 4.02
CA GLN A 92 -0.89 -3.70 5.22
C GLN A 92 -0.25 -2.80 6.29
N LEU A 93 1.06 -2.90 6.52
CA LEU A 93 1.78 -2.03 7.44
C LEU A 93 1.75 -0.57 6.98
N ASP A 94 1.94 -0.32 5.68
CA ASP A 94 1.90 1.04 5.12
C ASP A 94 0.50 1.66 5.29
N THR A 95 -0.57 0.89 5.06
CA THR A 95 -1.95 1.36 5.30
C THR A 95 -2.21 1.69 6.77
N LEU A 96 -1.82 0.81 7.69
CA LEU A 96 -1.96 1.05 9.13
C LEU A 96 -1.12 2.25 9.58
N GLN A 97 0.09 2.43 9.05
CA GLN A 97 0.93 3.59 9.35
C GLN A 97 0.29 4.88 8.85
N ALA A 98 -0.29 4.89 7.64
CA ALA A 98 -1.02 6.03 7.11
C ALA A 98 -2.24 6.39 7.98
N GLU A 99 -3.02 5.39 8.41
CA GLU A 99 -4.16 5.60 9.32
C GLU A 99 -3.72 6.17 10.68
N ILE A 100 -2.64 5.66 11.27
CA ILE A 100 -2.09 6.19 12.53
C ILE A 100 -1.65 7.64 12.36
N LEU A 101 -0.99 7.99 11.25
CA LEU A 101 -0.57 9.38 10.98
C LEU A 101 -1.77 10.31 10.84
N LYS A 102 -2.80 9.87 10.10
CA LYS A 102 -4.06 10.61 9.95
C LYS A 102 -4.73 10.84 11.31
N HIS A 103 -4.88 9.81 12.13
CA HIS A 103 -5.48 9.94 13.47
C HIS A 103 -4.67 10.82 14.41
N ARG A 104 -3.33 10.81 14.30
CA ARG A 104 -2.47 11.73 15.07
C ARG A 104 -2.68 13.19 14.64
N GLU A 105 -2.88 13.44 13.36
CA GLU A 105 -3.18 14.78 12.84
C GLU A 105 -4.57 15.24 13.26
N GLU A 106 -5.59 14.39 13.15
CA GLU A 106 -6.94 14.65 13.65
C GLU A 106 -6.92 14.96 15.15
N LEU A 107 -6.17 14.20 15.95
CA LEU A 107 -6.02 14.45 17.38
C LEU A 107 -5.38 15.81 17.66
N ARG A 108 -4.32 16.17 16.91
CA ARG A 108 -3.67 17.49 17.03
C ARG A 108 -4.66 18.61 16.69
N SER A 109 -5.42 18.47 15.61
CA SER A 109 -6.45 19.45 15.24
C SER A 109 -7.52 19.59 16.31
N LEU A 110 -8.00 18.48 16.87
CA LEU A 110 -9.00 18.50 17.95
C LEU A 110 -8.46 19.12 19.24
N GLN A 111 -7.17 18.90 19.55
CA GLN A 111 -6.53 19.56 20.70
C GLN A 111 -6.51 21.08 20.54
N VAL A 112 -6.16 21.59 19.36
CA VAL A 112 -6.18 23.04 19.07
C VAL A 112 -7.60 23.60 19.21
N VAL A 113 -8.60 22.94 18.61
CA VAL A 113 -10.00 23.40 18.75
C VAL A 113 -10.47 23.36 20.20
N ASN A 114 -10.05 22.36 20.98
CA ASN A 114 -10.39 22.28 22.39
C ASN A 114 -9.70 23.37 23.21
N THR A 115 -8.42 23.69 22.96
CA THR A 115 -7.75 24.81 23.63
C THR A 115 -8.42 26.13 23.27
N ASP A 116 -8.79 26.34 22.01
CA ASP A 116 -9.48 27.56 21.57
C ASP A 116 -10.87 27.67 22.21
N SER A 117 -11.60 26.56 22.32
CA SER A 117 -12.90 26.51 23.00
C SER A 117 -12.76 26.80 24.50
N GLN A 118 -11.72 26.29 25.16
CA GLN A 118 -11.43 26.59 26.55
C GLN A 118 -11.10 28.08 26.75
N LEU A 119 -10.23 28.64 25.92
CA LEU A 119 -9.89 30.07 25.95
C LEU A 119 -11.12 30.95 25.70
N SER A 120 -11.96 30.60 24.73
CA SER A 120 -13.21 31.32 24.46
C SER A 120 -14.18 31.27 25.65
N LYS A 121 -14.31 30.11 26.30
CA LYS A 121 -15.13 29.96 27.50
C LYS A 121 -14.59 30.77 28.67
N GLU A 122 -13.28 30.80 28.87
CA GLU A 122 -12.63 31.59 29.91
C GLU A 122 -12.80 33.10 29.66
N ALA A 123 -12.64 33.54 28.41
CA ALA A 123 -12.89 34.92 28.01
C ALA A 123 -14.35 35.33 28.27
N ALA A 124 -15.32 34.51 27.86
CA ALA A 124 -16.74 34.79 28.11
C ALA A 124 -17.08 34.84 29.61
N LYS A 125 -16.47 33.97 30.42
CA LYS A 125 -16.62 34.02 31.88
C LYS A 125 -16.03 35.28 32.49
N ALA A 126 -14.85 35.70 32.03
CA ALA A 126 -14.21 36.92 32.49
C ALA A 126 -15.05 38.15 32.13
N GLU A 127 -15.59 38.21 30.92
CA GLU A 127 -16.49 39.29 30.48
C GLU A 127 -17.79 39.31 31.31
N LEU A 128 -18.40 38.15 31.56
CA LEU A 128 -19.58 38.05 32.42
C LEU A 128 -19.28 38.57 33.84
N GLN A 129 -18.16 38.16 34.44
CA GLN A 129 -17.77 38.63 35.77
C GLN A 129 -17.55 40.15 35.79
N GLN A 130 -16.92 40.72 34.76
CA GLN A 130 -16.75 42.17 34.65
C GLN A 130 -18.10 42.89 34.57
N GLN A 131 -19.04 42.38 33.77
CA GLN A 131 -20.38 42.95 33.68
C GLN A 131 -21.15 42.84 35.00
N GLU A 132 -21.06 41.72 35.71
CA GLU A 132 -21.67 41.54 37.03
C GLU A 132 -21.10 42.52 38.07
N GLU A 133 -19.77 42.73 38.07
CA GLU A 133 -19.11 43.69 38.96
C GLU A 133 -19.53 45.13 38.65
N LEU A 134 -19.66 45.50 37.36
CA LEU A 134 -20.15 46.80 36.93
C LEU A 134 -21.60 47.02 37.38
N LEU A 135 -22.50 46.07 37.10
CA LEU A 135 -23.89 46.13 37.55
C LEU A 135 -24.00 46.23 39.08
N HIS A 136 -23.13 45.53 39.81
CA HIS A 136 -23.12 45.60 41.27
C HIS A 136 -22.68 46.98 41.78
N LYS A 137 -21.69 47.62 41.13
CA LYS A 137 -21.28 49.00 41.43
C LYS A 137 -22.41 49.99 41.12
N GLU A 138 -23.04 49.88 39.95
CA GLU A 138 -24.17 50.73 39.57
C GLU A 138 -25.34 50.58 40.54
N CYS A 139 -25.70 49.35 40.94
CA CYS A 139 -26.74 49.12 41.95
C CYS A 139 -26.39 49.79 43.28
N LYS A 140 -25.15 49.67 43.76
CA LYS A 140 -24.69 50.35 44.98
C LYS A 140 -24.78 51.87 44.87
N GLU A 141 -24.38 52.44 43.75
CA GLU A 141 -24.47 53.89 43.50
C GLU A 141 -25.93 54.34 43.47
N ARG A 142 -26.81 53.60 42.79
CA ARG A 142 -28.26 53.87 42.77
C ARG A 142 -28.86 53.80 44.17
N ASP A 143 -28.50 52.81 44.98
CA ASP A 143 -28.96 52.68 46.37
C ASP A 143 -28.46 53.84 47.25
N GLN A 144 -27.21 54.27 47.07
CA GLN A 144 -26.66 55.46 47.77
C GLN A 144 -27.42 56.73 47.38
N VAL A 145 -27.70 56.92 46.09
CA VAL A 145 -28.48 58.05 45.59
C VAL A 145 -29.90 58.01 46.18
N ILE A 146 -30.58 56.87 46.14
CA ILE A 146 -31.92 56.69 46.73
C ILE A 146 -31.89 56.98 48.23
N ALA A 147 -30.90 56.49 48.97
CA ALA A 147 -30.75 56.75 50.40
C ALA A 147 -30.54 58.26 50.68
N SER A 148 -29.75 58.95 49.87
CA SER A 148 -29.54 60.40 49.99
C SER A 148 -30.84 61.19 49.77
N TYR A 149 -31.66 60.79 48.79
CA TYR A 149 -32.97 61.40 48.54
C TYR A 149 -33.96 61.10 49.66
N ARG A 150 -34.01 59.86 50.17
CA ARG A 150 -34.85 59.50 51.33
C ARG A 150 -34.50 60.36 52.54
N LYS A 151 -33.20 60.56 52.82
CA LYS A 151 -32.74 61.43 53.90
C LYS A 151 -33.20 62.88 53.72
N LYS A 152 -33.05 63.46 52.53
CA LYS A 152 -33.57 64.80 52.22
C LYS A 152 -35.09 64.90 52.42
N VAL A 153 -35.84 63.89 51.97
CA VAL A 153 -37.31 63.84 52.16
C VAL A 153 -37.67 63.78 53.64
N ASP A 154 -36.98 62.97 54.44
CA ASP A 154 -37.22 62.87 55.88
C ASP A 154 -36.83 64.15 56.63
N GLU A 155 -35.74 64.82 56.22
CA GLU A 155 -35.36 66.15 56.72
C GLU A 155 -36.42 67.20 56.38
N HIS A 156 -36.94 67.22 55.15
CA HIS A 156 -38.03 68.11 54.75
C HIS A 156 -39.32 67.83 55.53
N LYS A 157 -39.68 66.56 55.76
CA LYS A 157 -40.82 66.19 56.62
C LYS A 157 -40.62 66.64 58.06
N ALA A 158 -39.43 66.45 58.62
CA ALA A 158 -39.11 66.89 59.97
C ALA A 158 -39.14 68.42 60.10
N GLN A 159 -38.68 69.15 59.08
CA GLN A 159 -38.74 70.60 59.02
C GLN A 159 -40.18 71.10 58.81
N ALA A 160 -40.96 70.46 57.94
CA ALA A 160 -42.38 70.75 57.77
C ALA A 160 -43.15 70.52 59.08
N ALA A 161 -42.88 69.43 59.81
CA ALA A 161 -43.45 69.20 61.14
C ALA A 161 -43.00 70.25 62.17
N LYS A 162 -41.76 70.77 62.09
CA LYS A 162 -41.30 71.90 62.93
C LYS A 162 -41.98 73.21 62.56
N VAL A 163 -42.18 73.48 61.27
CA VAL A 163 -42.87 74.66 60.75
C VAL A 163 -44.35 74.59 61.10
N GLU A 164 -45.01 73.44 60.96
CA GLU A 164 -46.39 73.23 61.41
C GLU A 164 -46.54 73.51 62.92
N ARG A 165 -45.60 73.04 63.75
CA ARG A 165 -45.54 73.38 65.18
C ARG A 165 -45.21 74.86 65.47
N ARG A 166 -44.62 75.59 64.52
CA ARG A 166 -44.34 77.03 64.62
C ARG A 166 -45.49 77.87 64.07
N VAL A 167 -46.18 77.43 63.01
CA VAL A 167 -47.38 78.05 62.43
C VAL A 167 -48.55 77.92 63.40
N GLN A 168 -48.68 76.80 64.10
CA GLN A 168 -49.59 76.68 65.25
C GLN A 168 -49.26 77.66 66.40
N ARG A 169 -48.02 78.18 66.48
CA ARG A 169 -47.59 79.22 67.43
C ARG A 169 -47.60 80.65 66.86
N ALA A 170 -47.54 80.80 65.54
CA ALA A 170 -47.44 82.08 64.83
C ALA A 170 -48.78 82.58 64.28
N ALA A 171 -49.84 81.76 64.27
CA ALA A 171 -51.20 82.19 63.93
C ALA A 171 -51.82 83.19 64.94
N VAL A 172 -51.05 83.76 65.87
CA VAL A 172 -51.52 84.69 66.92
C VAL A 172 -50.93 86.10 66.79
N GLN A 173 -49.96 86.39 65.94
CA GLN A 173 -49.39 87.75 65.89
C GLN A 173 -49.18 88.27 64.46
N LEU A 174 -50.21 88.99 64.02
CA LEU A 174 -50.25 90.36 63.48
C LEU A 174 -49.20 90.80 62.44
N ASP A 175 -49.76 91.03 61.25
CA ASP A 175 -49.77 92.24 60.38
C ASP A 175 -48.97 93.52 60.73
N GLU A 176 -48.81 94.33 59.67
CA GLU A 176 -48.47 95.76 59.54
C GLU A 176 -47.03 96.27 59.31
N LEU A 177 -46.79 96.61 58.04
CA LEU A 177 -46.33 97.90 57.46
C LEU A 177 -45.06 98.61 57.99
N SER A 178 -44.17 99.02 57.07
CA SER A 178 -43.82 100.45 56.87
C SER A 178 -42.90 100.68 55.66
N SER A 179 -42.86 101.92 55.21
CA SER A 179 -42.54 102.42 53.88
C SER A 179 -41.13 103.05 53.77
N GLU A 180 -40.66 103.16 52.52
CA GLU A 180 -39.97 104.31 51.88
C GLU A 180 -38.79 105.03 52.57
N VAL A 181 -37.70 105.25 51.80
CA VAL A 181 -37.02 106.54 51.51
C VAL A 181 -35.53 106.30 51.14
N GLN A 182 -35.22 106.45 49.84
CA GLN A 182 -34.19 107.32 49.21
C GLN A 182 -32.98 107.81 50.06
N HIS A 183 -31.72 108.00 49.61
CA HIS A 183 -31.10 108.23 48.29
C HIS A 183 -29.56 108.18 48.43
N SER A 184 -28.89 108.15 47.27
CA SER A 184 -27.55 108.70 46.96
C SER A 184 -26.28 107.88 47.24
N THR A 185 -25.54 107.57 46.17
CA THR A 185 -24.11 107.92 46.03
C THR A 185 -23.74 107.84 44.53
N THR A 186 -23.89 108.96 43.83
CA THR A 186 -23.50 109.16 42.43
C THR A 186 -22.16 109.89 42.38
N ARG A 187 -21.07 109.17 42.05
CA ARG A 187 -19.88 109.69 41.33
C ARG A 187 -18.80 108.60 41.28
N MET A 188 -18.64 107.95 40.13
CA MET A 188 -17.38 107.43 39.54
C MET A 188 -17.57 106.52 38.30
N LEU A 189 -18.80 106.27 37.84
CA LEU A 189 -19.13 105.22 36.85
C LEU A 189 -19.12 105.64 35.36
N ALA A 190 -18.50 106.74 34.95
CA ALA A 190 -18.66 107.21 33.55
C ALA A 190 -17.79 106.46 32.51
N GLU A 191 -16.71 105.79 32.93
CA GLU A 191 -15.91 104.92 32.03
C GLU A 191 -16.36 103.45 32.10
N GLU A 192 -16.68 102.93 33.29
CA GLU A 192 -17.20 101.57 33.46
C GLU A 192 -18.59 101.38 32.81
N GLU A 193 -19.45 102.39 32.78
CA GLU A 193 -20.79 102.30 32.16
C GLU A 193 -20.75 102.12 30.64
N LYS A 194 -19.69 102.58 29.96
CA LYS A 194 -19.50 102.34 28.52
C LYS A 194 -18.99 100.93 28.23
N ASP A 195 -18.10 100.40 29.06
CA ASP A 195 -17.61 99.02 28.94
C ASP A 195 -18.69 98.01 29.34
N ILE A 196 -19.51 98.35 30.34
CA ILE A 196 -20.70 97.56 30.72
C ILE A 196 -21.75 97.63 29.62
N SER A 197 -22.03 98.80 29.04
CA SER A 197 -23.00 98.94 27.94
C SER A 197 -22.58 98.17 26.69
N THR A 198 -21.28 98.18 26.35
CA THR A 198 -20.76 97.42 25.21
C THR A 198 -20.75 95.91 25.49
N ALA A 199 -20.43 95.48 26.71
CA ALA A 199 -20.55 94.09 27.14
C ALA A 199 -22.01 93.60 27.15
N GLU A 200 -22.97 94.43 27.58
CA GLU A 200 -24.40 94.14 27.57
C GLU A 200 -24.98 94.07 26.15
N GLU A 201 -24.51 94.92 25.23
CA GLU A 201 -24.86 94.81 23.81
C GLU A 201 -24.32 93.51 23.18
N ALA A 202 -23.08 93.15 23.46
CA ALA A 202 -22.50 91.89 23.01
C ALA A 202 -23.27 90.69 23.58
N PHE A 203 -23.66 90.77 24.85
CA PHE A 203 -24.46 89.74 25.50
C PHE A 203 -25.86 89.62 24.89
N ARG A 204 -26.55 90.74 24.60
CA ARG A 204 -27.83 90.72 23.87
C ARG A 204 -27.72 90.08 22.50
N ARG A 205 -26.68 90.42 21.72
CA ARG A 205 -26.44 89.81 20.40
C ARG A 205 -26.19 88.29 20.51
N ILE A 206 -25.46 87.84 21.54
CA ILE A 206 -25.24 86.42 21.79
C ILE A 206 -26.57 85.75 22.17
N LYS A 207 -27.34 86.37 23.07
CA LYS A 207 -28.65 85.89 23.53
C LYS A 207 -29.65 85.71 22.38
N GLU A 208 -29.69 86.66 21.46
CA GLU A 208 -30.52 86.61 20.26
C GLU A 208 -30.04 85.57 19.25
N ALA A 209 -28.73 85.37 19.12
CA ALA A 209 -28.14 84.39 18.19
C ALA A 209 -28.21 82.94 18.69
N THR A 210 -28.11 82.71 20.01
CA THR A 210 -28.20 81.38 20.62
C THR A 210 -29.60 81.02 21.10
N GLY A 211 -30.50 82.02 21.27
CA GLY A 211 -31.87 81.82 21.73
C GLY A 211 -31.98 81.44 23.22
N ILE A 212 -30.88 81.55 23.98
CA ILE A 212 -30.78 81.12 25.38
C ILE A 212 -31.16 82.28 26.29
N THR A 213 -32.02 82.04 27.29
CA THR A 213 -32.55 83.12 28.15
C THR A 213 -31.73 83.40 29.40
N ASP A 214 -30.96 82.41 29.87
CA ASP A 214 -30.17 82.47 31.11
C ASP A 214 -28.66 82.35 30.86
N ILE A 215 -27.85 83.00 31.70
CA ILE A 215 -26.38 83.02 31.60
C ILE A 215 -25.81 81.63 31.91
N GLN A 216 -26.39 80.91 32.87
CA GLN A 216 -25.91 79.57 33.23
C GLN A 216 -26.15 78.55 32.10
N GLU A 217 -27.31 78.59 31.44
CA GLU A 217 -27.61 77.77 30.27
C GLU A 217 -26.62 78.02 29.11
N LEU A 218 -26.18 79.28 28.94
CA LEU A 218 -25.19 79.65 27.94
C LEU A 218 -23.82 79.03 28.25
N GLU A 219 -23.37 79.10 29.51
CA GLU A 219 -22.11 78.51 29.96
C GLU A 219 -22.10 76.97 29.82
N GLU A 220 -23.22 76.31 30.16
CA GLU A 220 -23.38 74.86 29.99
C GLU A 220 -23.35 74.44 28.52
N HIS A 221 -24.01 75.19 27.63
CA HIS A 221 -24.00 74.92 26.20
C HIS A 221 -22.59 75.12 25.59
N PHE A 222 -21.88 76.19 25.96
CA PHE A 222 -20.49 76.37 25.51
C PHE A 222 -19.56 75.28 26.02
N THR A 223 -19.74 74.83 27.27
CA THR A 223 -18.91 73.79 27.86
C THR A 223 -19.17 72.44 27.20
N SER A 224 -20.43 72.05 27.00
CA SER A 224 -20.81 70.81 26.30
C SER A 224 -20.39 70.82 24.82
N GLN A 225 -20.52 71.96 24.12
CA GLN A 225 -20.06 72.09 22.74
C GLN A 225 -18.53 71.99 22.62
N LYS A 226 -17.80 72.58 23.57
CA LYS A 226 -16.34 72.47 23.67
C LYS A 226 -15.89 71.03 23.95
N GLU A 227 -16.58 70.33 24.84
CA GLU A 227 -16.33 68.92 25.13
C GLU A 227 -16.63 68.03 23.92
N THR A 228 -17.76 68.26 23.24
CA THR A 228 -18.12 67.56 21.99
C THR A 228 -17.06 67.78 20.92
N ARG A 229 -16.57 69.01 20.74
CA ARG A 229 -15.50 69.32 19.79
C ARG A 229 -14.22 68.57 20.12
N ARG A 230 -13.78 68.59 21.39
CA ARG A 230 -12.60 67.84 21.85
C ARG A 230 -12.75 66.33 21.65
N HIS A 231 -13.95 65.79 21.88
CA HIS A 231 -14.22 64.38 21.65
C HIS A 231 -14.12 64.02 20.16
N LEU A 232 -14.68 64.86 19.27
CA LEU A 232 -14.58 64.67 17.82
C LEU A 232 -13.14 64.81 17.31
N GLU A 233 -12.37 65.77 17.83
CA GLU A 233 -10.94 65.93 17.54
C GLU A 233 -10.17 64.65 17.93
N ARG A 234 -10.40 64.13 19.15
CA ARG A 234 -9.77 62.86 19.59
C ARG A 234 -10.16 61.67 18.71
N ARG A 235 -11.46 61.51 18.39
CA ARG A 235 -11.90 60.42 17.49
C ARG A 235 -11.33 60.55 16.09
N ARG A 236 -11.10 61.78 15.62
CA ARG A 236 -10.44 62.02 14.33
C ARG A 236 -8.97 61.58 14.39
N GLU A 237 -8.25 61.95 15.43
CA GLU A 237 -6.85 61.53 15.65
C GLU A 237 -6.74 60.00 15.75
N GLU A 238 -7.57 59.35 16.57
CA GLU A 238 -7.63 57.89 16.69
C GLU A 238 -7.92 57.21 15.35
N ASN A 239 -8.82 57.77 14.54
CA ASN A 239 -9.15 57.22 13.22
C ASN A 239 -8.01 57.44 12.21
N GLU A 240 -7.33 58.58 12.24
CA GLU A 240 -6.13 58.85 11.44
C GLU A 240 -4.99 57.87 11.79
N GLU A 241 -4.77 57.57 13.07
CA GLU A 241 -3.79 56.57 13.53
C GLU A 241 -4.14 55.15 13.05
N VAL A 242 -5.39 54.71 13.23
CA VAL A 242 -5.85 53.40 12.76
C VAL A 242 -5.74 53.29 11.24
N LEU A 243 -6.04 54.36 10.51
CA LEU A 243 -5.95 54.39 9.06
C LEU A 243 -4.49 54.28 8.58
N LEU A 244 -3.55 54.90 9.28
CA LEU A 244 -2.12 54.73 9.01
C LEU A 244 -1.66 53.29 9.28
N GLN A 245 -2.03 52.71 10.43
CA GLN A 245 -1.69 51.32 10.75
C GLN A 245 -2.26 50.33 9.72
N LEU A 246 -3.50 50.54 9.27
CA LEU A 246 -4.12 49.70 8.25
C LEU A 246 -3.44 49.84 6.89
N LYS A 247 -2.94 51.02 6.54
CA LYS A 247 -2.15 51.23 5.31
C LYS A 247 -0.82 50.49 5.38
N GLU A 248 -0.10 50.60 6.49
CA GLU A 248 1.16 49.88 6.70
C GLU A 248 0.96 48.35 6.65
N GLN A 249 -0.10 47.84 7.31
CA GLN A 249 -0.44 46.42 7.23
C GLN A 249 -0.81 45.98 5.82
N LYS A 250 -1.55 46.81 5.08
CA LYS A 250 -1.90 46.52 3.68
C LYS A 250 -0.64 46.44 2.82
N GLU A 251 0.27 47.40 2.92
CA GLU A 251 1.53 47.40 2.16
C GLU A 251 2.40 46.18 2.51
N LEU A 252 2.48 45.80 3.79
CA LEU A 252 3.20 44.61 4.22
C LEU A 252 2.59 43.33 3.63
N LEU A 253 1.26 43.21 3.66
CA LEU A 253 0.54 42.06 3.08
C LEU A 253 0.68 42.01 1.55
N GLU A 254 0.69 43.17 0.88
CA GLU A 254 0.94 43.25 -0.57
C GLU A 254 2.36 42.76 -0.92
N GLN A 255 3.38 43.19 -0.17
CA GLN A 255 4.76 42.73 -0.36
C GLN A 255 4.89 41.21 -0.13
N GLN A 256 4.29 40.67 0.93
CA GLN A 256 4.27 39.22 1.18
C GLN A 256 3.56 38.46 0.06
N SER A 257 2.46 39.01 -0.47
CA SER A 257 1.74 38.41 -1.59
C SER A 257 2.59 38.37 -2.86
N GLU A 258 3.31 39.46 -3.16
CA GLU A 258 4.23 39.52 -4.29
C GLU A 258 5.38 38.53 -4.13
N GLU A 259 6.00 38.47 -2.95
CA GLU A 259 7.06 37.49 -2.68
C GLU A 259 6.58 36.06 -2.88
N ILE A 260 5.38 35.71 -2.39
CA ILE A 260 4.80 34.38 -2.58
C ILE A 260 4.50 34.10 -4.05
N LYS A 261 3.93 35.06 -4.78
CA LYS A 261 3.63 34.89 -6.21
C LYS A 261 4.89 34.64 -7.03
N TYR A 262 5.87 35.53 -6.91
CA TYR A 262 7.08 35.45 -7.74
C TYR A 262 8.03 34.34 -7.29
N SER A 263 8.18 34.10 -5.98
CA SER A 263 9.01 32.98 -5.50
C SER A 263 8.33 31.63 -5.68
N GLY A 264 7.00 31.57 -5.62
CA GLY A 264 6.22 30.36 -5.87
C GLY A 264 6.31 29.93 -7.33
N GLU A 265 6.12 30.85 -8.28
CA GLU A 265 6.23 30.56 -9.72
C GLU A 265 7.64 30.13 -10.14
N ALA A 266 8.68 30.78 -9.59
CA ALA A 266 10.06 30.38 -9.84
C ALA A 266 10.38 28.96 -9.30
N LYS A 267 9.87 28.62 -8.11
CA LYS A 267 10.04 27.26 -7.55
C LYS A 267 9.26 26.21 -8.34
N LEU A 268 8.03 26.51 -8.75
CA LEU A 268 7.20 25.59 -9.52
C LEU A 268 7.82 25.29 -10.89
N SER A 269 8.30 26.31 -11.60
CA SER A 269 8.96 26.13 -12.90
C SER A 269 10.26 25.32 -12.78
N SER A 270 11.08 25.60 -11.76
CA SER A 270 12.29 24.80 -11.48
C SER A 270 11.96 23.35 -11.15
N HIS A 271 10.91 23.11 -10.36
CA HIS A 271 10.47 21.76 -10.01
C HIS A 271 9.94 21.00 -11.23
N GLN A 272 9.18 21.67 -12.09
CA GLN A 272 8.66 21.09 -13.33
C GLN A 272 9.78 20.69 -14.30
N GLN A 273 10.82 21.52 -14.43
CA GLN A 273 12.02 21.17 -15.21
C GLN A 273 12.73 19.94 -14.64
N MET A 274 12.93 19.89 -13.32
CA MET A 274 13.58 18.75 -12.66
C MET A 274 12.77 17.45 -12.81
N LEU A 275 11.43 17.53 -12.74
CA LEU A 275 10.57 16.38 -13.01
C LEU A 275 10.71 15.89 -14.45
N GLN A 276 10.71 16.81 -15.42
CA GLN A 276 10.88 16.46 -16.82
C GLN A 276 12.24 15.80 -17.11
N GLU A 277 13.32 16.28 -16.48
CA GLU A 277 14.65 15.64 -16.57
C GLU A 277 14.64 14.22 -15.99
N ARG A 278 13.95 14.00 -14.86
CA ARG A 278 13.85 12.68 -14.22
C ARG A 278 13.01 11.72 -15.04
N GLU A 279 11.92 12.19 -15.64
CA GLU A 279 11.10 11.40 -16.57
C GLU A 279 11.91 10.99 -17.79
N GLN A 280 12.71 11.90 -18.36
CA GLN A 280 13.61 11.59 -19.48
C GLN A 280 14.67 10.56 -19.09
N GLN A 281 15.27 10.68 -17.90
CA GLN A 281 16.24 9.70 -17.39
C GLN A 281 15.60 8.33 -17.17
N LEU A 282 14.40 8.29 -16.60
CA LEU A 282 13.64 7.04 -16.40
C LEU A 282 13.35 6.38 -17.75
N GLN A 283 12.89 7.15 -18.74
CA GLN A 283 12.59 6.64 -20.06
C GLN A 283 13.84 6.11 -20.77
N ALA A 284 14.99 6.78 -20.63
CA ALA A 284 16.26 6.32 -21.18
C ALA A 284 16.72 5.02 -20.52
N GLU A 285 16.64 4.89 -19.19
CA GLU A 285 16.97 3.64 -18.50
C GLU A 285 16.01 2.51 -18.85
N GLN A 286 14.70 2.79 -18.99
CA GLN A 286 13.74 1.78 -19.44
C GLN A 286 14.09 1.25 -20.83
N GLN A 287 14.41 2.13 -21.78
CA GLN A 287 14.86 1.73 -23.12
C GLN A 287 16.12 0.88 -23.06
N ARG A 288 17.07 1.22 -22.18
CA ARG A 288 18.29 0.41 -21.98
C ARG A 288 17.98 -0.97 -21.43
N CYS A 289 17.03 -1.09 -20.50
CA CYS A 289 16.56 -2.37 -19.97
C CYS A 289 15.89 -3.20 -21.07
N ASP A 290 14.97 -2.61 -21.84
CA ASP A 290 14.27 -3.29 -22.93
C ASP A 290 15.27 -3.79 -24.00
N GLU A 291 16.27 -2.97 -24.37
CA GLU A 291 17.34 -3.38 -25.27
C GLU A 291 18.20 -4.53 -24.70
N ALA A 292 18.49 -4.51 -23.40
CA ALA A 292 19.25 -5.57 -22.75
C ALA A 292 18.46 -6.88 -22.68
N GLU A 293 17.15 -6.79 -22.41
CA GLU A 293 16.23 -7.92 -22.41
C GLU A 293 16.14 -8.52 -23.81
N GLU A 294 15.94 -7.71 -24.86
CA GLU A 294 15.97 -8.21 -26.24
C GLU A 294 17.29 -8.89 -26.60
N ARG A 295 18.43 -8.35 -26.16
CA ARG A 295 19.75 -8.97 -26.37
C ARG A 295 19.84 -10.32 -25.67
N LEU A 296 19.38 -10.41 -24.42
CA LEU A 296 19.33 -11.67 -23.68
C LEU A 296 18.44 -12.68 -24.39
N ASP A 297 17.27 -12.26 -24.85
CA ASP A 297 16.31 -13.10 -25.56
C ASP A 297 16.90 -13.68 -26.86
N ARG A 298 17.64 -12.85 -27.61
CA ARG A 298 18.38 -13.29 -28.81
C ARG A 298 19.46 -14.32 -28.44
N LEU A 299 20.23 -14.08 -27.38
CA LEU A 299 21.27 -15.01 -26.92
C LEU A 299 20.67 -16.35 -26.49
N VAL A 300 19.60 -16.35 -25.71
CA VAL A 300 18.90 -17.58 -25.27
C VAL A 300 18.36 -18.36 -26.47
N LYS A 301 17.74 -17.68 -27.44
CA LYS A 301 17.26 -18.30 -28.69
C LYS A 301 18.39 -18.93 -29.50
N THR A 302 19.59 -18.35 -29.50
CA THR A 302 20.77 -18.94 -30.16
C THR A 302 21.42 -20.07 -29.35
N LEU A 303 21.43 -19.98 -28.02
CA LEU A 303 22.07 -20.96 -27.15
C LEU A 303 21.31 -22.29 -27.12
N GLY A 304 19.98 -22.25 -27.22
CA GLY A 304 19.14 -23.44 -27.29
C GLY A 304 19.60 -24.43 -28.37
N PRO A 305 19.61 -24.06 -29.67
CA PRO A 305 20.10 -24.93 -30.75
C PRO A 305 21.53 -25.43 -30.56
N VAL A 306 22.44 -24.56 -30.06
CA VAL A 306 23.84 -24.95 -29.78
C VAL A 306 23.87 -26.05 -28.73
N ARG A 307 23.13 -25.90 -27.63
CA ARG A 307 23.02 -26.92 -26.57
C ARG A 307 22.50 -28.25 -27.12
N HIS A 308 21.39 -28.23 -27.87
CA HIS A 308 20.85 -29.45 -28.48
C HIS A 308 21.83 -30.09 -29.46
N GLY A 309 22.59 -29.29 -30.22
CA GLY A 309 23.63 -29.78 -31.12
C GLY A 309 24.79 -30.47 -30.38
N VAL A 310 25.21 -29.90 -29.25
CA VAL A 310 26.24 -30.50 -28.37
C VAL A 310 25.75 -31.80 -27.73
N GLU A 311 24.50 -31.83 -27.23
CA GLU A 311 23.88 -33.04 -26.69
C GLU A 311 23.78 -34.14 -27.75
N HIS A 312 23.32 -33.81 -28.96
CA HIS A 312 23.23 -34.75 -30.07
C HIS A 312 24.61 -35.28 -30.52
N LEU A 313 25.63 -34.41 -30.55
CA LEU A 313 27.01 -34.82 -30.83
C LEU A 313 27.54 -35.76 -29.74
N ALA A 314 27.28 -35.47 -28.47
CA ALA A 314 27.67 -36.33 -27.36
C ALA A 314 27.00 -37.72 -27.43
N ASP A 315 25.72 -37.77 -27.78
CA ASP A 315 24.97 -39.01 -28.00
C ASP A 315 25.58 -39.85 -29.13
N HIS A 316 25.95 -39.23 -30.26
CA HIS A 316 26.59 -39.95 -31.37
C HIS A 316 27.99 -40.47 -31.01
N LEU A 317 28.72 -39.74 -30.17
CA LEU A 317 30.06 -40.12 -29.71
C LEU A 317 30.03 -41.04 -28.48
N GLN A 318 28.86 -41.46 -27.97
CA GLN A 318 28.76 -42.26 -26.74
C GLN A 318 29.53 -43.59 -26.82
N HIS A 319 29.67 -44.16 -28.02
CA HIS A 319 30.27 -45.46 -28.26
C HIS A 319 31.81 -45.45 -28.26
N ILE A 320 32.42 -44.26 -28.30
CA ILE A 320 33.88 -44.11 -28.29
C ILE A 320 34.35 -44.02 -26.84
N SER A 321 35.17 -44.99 -26.44
CA SER A 321 35.64 -45.14 -25.06
C SER A 321 36.88 -44.27 -24.84
N LEU A 322 36.76 -43.21 -24.03
CA LEU A 322 37.91 -42.43 -23.58
C LEU A 322 38.54 -43.06 -22.33
N HIS A 323 39.88 -43.18 -22.33
CA HIS A 323 40.64 -43.69 -21.17
C HIS A 323 40.92 -42.62 -20.09
N THR A 324 40.48 -41.37 -20.28
CA THR A 324 40.72 -40.29 -19.32
C THR A 324 39.47 -39.47 -19.15
N VAL A 325 38.88 -39.48 -17.95
CA VAL A 325 37.73 -38.63 -17.60
C VAL A 325 38.29 -37.36 -16.95
N PRO A 326 38.10 -36.16 -17.54
CA PRO A 326 38.48 -34.92 -16.87
C PRO A 326 37.61 -34.75 -15.62
N ASN A 327 38.24 -34.82 -14.45
CA ASN A 327 37.61 -34.59 -13.17
C ASN A 327 37.58 -33.09 -12.90
N MET A 328 36.43 -32.45 -13.08
CA MET A 328 36.20 -31.07 -12.61
C MET A 328 34.83 -30.95 -11.92
N HIS A 329 34.84 -30.18 -10.82
CA HIS A 329 33.85 -30.06 -9.75
C HIS A 329 32.49 -29.55 -10.26
N PRO A 330 31.35 -30.07 -9.75
CA PRO A 330 30.03 -29.65 -10.18
C PRO A 330 29.58 -28.42 -9.37
N ASP A 331 29.17 -27.35 -10.06
CA ASP A 331 28.13 -26.43 -9.59
C ASP A 331 27.81 -25.41 -10.70
N SER A 332 26.90 -25.79 -11.60
CA SER A 332 25.98 -24.95 -12.41
C SER A 332 25.55 -25.70 -13.68
N GLU A 333 24.28 -25.58 -14.07
CA GLU A 333 23.70 -26.20 -15.29
C GLU A 333 24.39 -25.71 -16.58
N ASP A 334 24.92 -24.49 -16.58
CA ASP A 334 25.69 -23.92 -17.72
C ASP A 334 27.05 -24.62 -17.94
N PHE A 335 27.56 -25.31 -16.90
CA PHE A 335 28.82 -26.05 -16.96
C PHE A 335 28.69 -27.42 -17.62
N VAL A 336 27.46 -27.94 -17.77
CA VAL A 336 27.20 -29.26 -18.39
C VAL A 336 27.44 -29.22 -19.89
N VAL A 337 27.00 -28.16 -20.58
CA VAL A 337 27.20 -28.01 -22.03
C VAL A 337 28.68 -27.86 -22.36
N LEU A 338 29.41 -27.02 -21.61
CA LEU A 338 30.86 -26.86 -21.79
C LEU A 338 31.63 -28.15 -21.50
N LYS A 339 31.21 -28.92 -20.48
CA LYS A 339 31.78 -30.23 -20.18
C LYS A 339 31.51 -31.25 -21.28
N LEU A 340 30.30 -31.27 -21.84
CA LEU A 340 29.94 -32.13 -22.97
C LEU A 340 30.74 -31.74 -24.22
N MET A 341 30.92 -30.45 -24.49
CA MET A 341 31.76 -29.97 -25.61
C MET A 341 33.21 -30.45 -25.47
N ALA A 342 33.83 -30.28 -24.29
CA ALA A 342 35.20 -30.74 -24.05
C ALA A 342 35.34 -32.26 -24.16
N GLN A 343 34.32 -33.03 -23.75
CA GLN A 343 34.30 -34.48 -23.92
C GLN A 343 34.15 -34.89 -25.40
N CYS A 344 33.30 -34.19 -26.16
CA CYS A 344 33.16 -34.43 -27.60
C CYS A 344 34.46 -34.14 -28.34
N GLU A 345 35.15 -33.04 -28.00
CA GLU A 345 36.45 -32.67 -28.57
C GLU A 345 37.49 -33.78 -28.36
N GLN A 346 37.66 -34.27 -27.13
CA GLN A 346 38.59 -35.37 -26.83
C GLN A 346 38.26 -36.67 -27.58
N LYS A 347 36.96 -37.00 -27.72
CA LYS A 347 36.51 -38.18 -28.48
C LYS A 347 36.77 -38.04 -29.97
N LEU A 348 36.57 -36.85 -30.52
CA LEU A 348 36.84 -36.55 -31.92
C LEU A 348 38.35 -36.58 -32.20
N GLU A 349 39.17 -36.06 -31.30
CA GLU A 349 40.64 -36.16 -31.41
C GLU A 349 41.14 -37.61 -31.33
N SER A 350 40.55 -38.45 -30.48
CA SER A 350 40.90 -39.88 -30.43
C SER A 350 40.50 -40.60 -31.73
N LEU A 351 39.29 -40.33 -32.25
CA LEU A 351 38.87 -40.85 -33.55
C LEU A 351 39.81 -40.41 -34.67
N GLN A 352 40.19 -39.12 -34.69
CA GLN A 352 41.08 -38.58 -35.71
C GLN A 352 42.44 -39.29 -35.71
N LYS A 353 43.00 -39.56 -34.53
CA LYS A 353 44.24 -40.33 -34.38
C LYS A 353 44.10 -41.79 -34.80
N GLU A 354 42.94 -42.42 -34.58
CA GLU A 354 42.66 -43.78 -35.04
C GLU A 354 42.48 -43.86 -36.57
N LEU A 355 41.93 -42.81 -37.18
CA LEU A 355 41.72 -42.68 -38.63
C LEU A 355 42.99 -42.21 -39.37
N GLU A 356 43.97 -41.63 -38.67
CA GLU A 356 45.25 -41.20 -39.26
C GLU A 356 46.02 -42.40 -39.81
N GLY A 357 46.15 -42.46 -41.13
CA GLY A 357 46.83 -43.54 -41.86
C GLY A 357 45.89 -44.61 -42.44
N MET A 358 44.58 -44.50 -42.24
CA MET A 358 43.58 -45.37 -42.87
C MET A 358 43.00 -44.70 -44.14
N ASP A 359 42.78 -45.48 -45.21
CA ASP A 359 42.08 -44.99 -46.41
C ASP A 359 40.56 -44.94 -46.13
N VAL A 360 40.10 -43.77 -45.68
CA VAL A 360 38.71 -43.51 -45.32
C VAL A 360 37.75 -43.80 -46.49
N ALA A 361 38.19 -43.63 -47.75
CA ALA A 361 37.36 -43.90 -48.92
C ALA A 361 37.13 -45.42 -49.12
N ALA A 362 38.12 -46.24 -48.81
CA ALA A 362 37.99 -47.69 -48.83
C ALA A 362 37.07 -48.20 -47.70
N ILE A 363 37.19 -47.62 -46.49
CA ILE A 363 36.35 -47.98 -45.33
C ILE A 363 34.88 -47.58 -45.54
N MET A 364 34.62 -46.39 -46.08
CA MET A 364 33.25 -45.97 -46.41
C MET A 364 32.62 -46.89 -47.46
N LYS A 365 33.38 -47.29 -48.49
CA LYS A 365 32.91 -48.23 -49.51
C LYS A 365 32.61 -49.62 -48.91
N GLU A 366 33.42 -50.10 -47.96
CA GLU A 366 33.17 -51.36 -47.26
C GLU A 366 31.94 -51.29 -46.32
N MET A 367 31.70 -50.14 -45.69
CA MET A 367 30.47 -49.91 -44.92
C MET A 367 29.24 -49.86 -45.82
N GLU A 368 29.28 -49.15 -46.96
CA GLU A 368 28.19 -49.11 -47.94
C GLU A 368 27.87 -50.52 -48.48
N GLU A 369 28.89 -51.33 -48.77
CA GLU A 369 28.71 -52.72 -49.20
C GLU A 369 28.10 -53.61 -48.09
N LYS A 370 28.36 -53.30 -46.81
CA LYS A 370 27.76 -53.99 -45.64
C LYS A 370 26.34 -53.49 -45.32
N GLU A 371 26.04 -52.21 -45.50
CA GLU A 371 24.70 -51.65 -45.32
C GLU A 371 23.73 -52.13 -46.43
N VAL A 372 24.19 -52.23 -47.68
CA VAL A 372 23.37 -52.77 -48.79
C VAL A 372 22.99 -54.24 -48.58
N ARG A 373 23.77 -55.00 -47.78
CA ARG A 373 23.43 -56.39 -47.39
C ARG A 373 22.40 -56.48 -46.26
N GLN A 374 22.19 -55.42 -45.48
CA GLN A 374 21.14 -55.35 -44.46
C GLN A 374 19.92 -54.58 -45.01
N LYS A 375 19.28 -55.11 -46.06
CA LYS A 375 17.90 -54.69 -46.36
C LYS A 375 16.98 -55.22 -45.26
N PRO A 376 16.07 -54.39 -44.71
CA PRO A 376 15.06 -54.90 -43.79
C PRO A 376 14.07 -55.78 -44.56
N THR A 377 13.84 -56.98 -44.07
CA THR A 377 12.68 -57.80 -44.41
C THR A 377 11.42 -56.99 -44.07
N ASN A 378 10.77 -56.45 -45.10
CA ASN A 378 9.45 -55.85 -45.00
C ASN A 378 8.44 -56.94 -44.60
N SER A 379 8.23 -57.14 -43.30
CA SER A 379 7.03 -57.79 -42.79
C SER A 379 5.89 -56.79 -42.91
N LYS A 380 5.04 -57.03 -43.89
CA LYS A 380 3.76 -56.38 -44.17
C LYS A 380 2.87 -56.47 -42.91
N LEU A 381 2.77 -55.38 -42.16
CA LEU A 381 1.67 -55.14 -41.22
C LEU A 381 0.59 -54.38 -41.99
N GLU A 382 -0.58 -55.01 -42.14
CA GLU A 382 -1.79 -54.34 -42.60
C GLU A 382 -2.12 -53.19 -41.63
N MET A 383 -2.11 -51.98 -42.16
CA MET A 383 -2.60 -50.79 -41.49
C MET A 383 -4.08 -50.63 -41.85
N ASP A 384 -4.95 -50.87 -40.86
CA ASP A 384 -6.34 -50.48 -40.91
C ASP A 384 -6.44 -48.96 -41.07
N HIS A 385 -7.02 -48.53 -42.18
CA HIS A 385 -7.39 -47.14 -42.42
C HIS A 385 -8.69 -46.81 -41.68
N LEU A 386 -8.61 -46.29 -40.45
CA LEU A 386 -9.69 -45.45 -39.89
C LEU A 386 -9.12 -44.27 -39.08
N SER A 387 -9.00 -43.14 -39.80
CA SER A 387 -9.04 -41.74 -39.36
C SER A 387 -8.35 -41.34 -38.05
N LEU A 388 -7.06 -41.03 -38.13
CA LEU A 388 -6.43 -40.10 -37.19
C LEU A 388 -6.83 -38.67 -37.56
N LYS A 389 -7.58 -38.02 -36.66
CA LYS A 389 -7.83 -36.58 -36.68
C LYS A 389 -6.49 -35.85 -36.65
N GLN A 390 -6.33 -34.88 -37.55
CA GLN A 390 -5.29 -33.87 -37.51
C GLN A 390 -5.34 -33.18 -36.13
N HIS A 391 -4.26 -33.31 -35.36
CA HIS A 391 -4.04 -32.43 -34.23
C HIS A 391 -3.33 -31.18 -34.77
N ASP A 392 -4.14 -30.20 -35.18
CA ASP A 392 -3.71 -28.81 -35.20
C ASP A 392 -3.18 -28.47 -33.80
N LYS A 393 -1.88 -28.18 -33.73
CA LYS A 393 -1.32 -27.38 -32.64
C LYS A 393 -1.84 -25.96 -32.82
N SER A 394 -3.07 -25.74 -32.39
CA SER A 394 -3.58 -24.40 -32.12
C SER A 394 -2.99 -23.99 -30.77
N ASP A 395 -2.02 -23.09 -30.82
CA ASP A 395 -1.75 -22.17 -29.72
C ASP A 395 -3.10 -21.59 -29.27
N LYS A 396 -3.51 -21.96 -28.07
CA LYS A 396 -4.62 -21.36 -27.35
C LYS A 396 -4.15 -21.15 -25.93
N ASP A 397 -3.70 -19.93 -25.69
CA ASP A 397 -3.89 -19.23 -24.44
C ASP A 397 -5.31 -19.49 -23.95
N TRP A 398 -5.47 -20.48 -23.09
CA TRP A 398 -6.66 -20.58 -22.26
C TRP A 398 -6.49 -19.56 -21.14
N ALA A 399 -6.77 -18.29 -21.49
CA ALA A 399 -7.57 -17.48 -20.60
C ALA A 399 -8.67 -18.39 -20.03
N HIS A 400 -8.74 -18.47 -18.70
CA HIS A 400 -9.59 -19.37 -17.96
C HIS A 400 -11.07 -19.10 -18.28
N VAL A 401 -11.56 -19.60 -19.41
CA VAL A 401 -12.97 -19.54 -19.81
C VAL A 401 -13.67 -20.62 -19.01
N ILE A 402 -14.23 -20.19 -17.89
CA ILE A 402 -15.13 -20.98 -17.05
C ILE A 402 -16.20 -21.59 -17.96
N SER A 403 -16.19 -22.92 -18.11
CA SER A 403 -17.16 -23.63 -18.93
C SER A 403 -18.59 -23.24 -18.54
N ARG A 404 -19.50 -23.09 -19.51
CA ARG A 404 -20.91 -22.73 -19.30
C ARG A 404 -21.59 -23.60 -18.24
N GLU A 405 -21.17 -24.85 -18.11
CA GLU A 405 -21.67 -25.76 -17.09
C GLU A 405 -21.09 -25.50 -15.70
N ALA A 406 -19.83 -25.05 -15.60
CA ALA A 406 -19.22 -24.62 -14.35
C ALA A 406 -19.87 -23.31 -13.85
N LEU A 407 -20.13 -22.36 -14.76
CA LEU A 407 -20.85 -21.13 -14.45
C LEU A 407 -22.30 -21.42 -14.00
N LYS A 408 -22.98 -22.37 -14.65
CA LYS A 408 -24.31 -22.84 -14.23
C LYS A 408 -24.28 -23.52 -12.85
N ARG A 409 -23.28 -24.36 -12.56
CA ARG A 409 -23.12 -24.99 -11.23
C ARG A 409 -22.86 -23.96 -10.15
N GLN A 410 -21.99 -22.99 -10.40
CA GLN A 410 -21.69 -21.91 -9.46
C GLN A 410 -22.92 -21.01 -9.22
N SER A 411 -23.65 -20.65 -10.29
CA SER A 411 -24.89 -19.88 -10.16
C SER A 411 -25.98 -20.65 -9.42
N GLN A 412 -26.10 -21.96 -9.62
CA GLN A 412 -27.06 -22.81 -8.90
C GLN A 412 -26.70 -22.90 -7.40
N LEU A 413 -25.42 -23.02 -7.05
CA LEU A 413 -24.95 -23.01 -5.66
C LEU A 413 -25.26 -21.68 -4.95
N ILE A 414 -25.16 -20.55 -5.65
CA ILE A 414 -25.52 -19.21 -5.12
C ILE A 414 -27.04 -19.10 -4.92
N VAL A 415 -27.85 -19.65 -5.83
CA VAL A 415 -29.32 -19.67 -5.69
C VAL A 415 -29.76 -20.58 -4.55
N ASP A 416 -29.14 -21.75 -4.39
CA ASP A 416 -29.47 -22.74 -3.35
C ASP A 416 -29.05 -22.28 -1.95
N SER A 417 -27.94 -21.53 -1.84
CA SER A 417 -27.50 -20.93 -0.57
C SER A 417 -28.38 -19.75 -0.15
N ASN A 418 -28.86 -18.95 -1.11
CA ASN A 418 -29.78 -17.84 -0.84
C ASN A 418 -31.24 -18.29 -0.59
N SER A 419 -31.70 -19.37 -1.20
CA SER A 419 -33.03 -19.94 -0.94
C SER A 419 -33.13 -20.53 0.48
N LYS A 420 -32.06 -21.17 0.97
CA LYS A 420 -31.94 -21.63 2.37
C LYS A 420 -31.97 -20.47 3.37
N ARG A 421 -31.27 -19.36 3.09
CA ARG A 421 -31.31 -18.15 3.94
C ARG A 421 -32.69 -17.47 3.97
N LYS A 422 -33.44 -17.47 2.87
CA LYS A 422 -34.83 -16.95 2.83
C LYS A 422 -35.82 -17.84 3.59
N ALA A 423 -35.65 -19.16 3.59
CA ALA A 423 -36.47 -20.07 4.39
C ALA A 423 -36.28 -19.88 5.91
N GLN A 424 -35.05 -19.57 6.35
CA GLN A 424 -34.74 -19.32 7.76
C GLN A 424 -35.31 -17.97 8.27
N LYS A 425 -35.40 -16.94 7.42
CA LYS A 425 -36.02 -15.65 7.77
C LYS A 425 -37.55 -15.73 7.91
N LYS A 426 -38.24 -16.65 7.21
CA LYS A 426 -39.70 -16.83 7.34
C LYS A 426 -40.14 -17.61 8.59
N ARG A 427 -39.25 -18.35 9.27
CA ARG A 427 -39.58 -19.09 10.51
C ARG A 427 -39.37 -18.29 11.81
N LYS A 428 -38.80 -17.08 11.75
CA LYS A 428 -38.61 -16.19 12.91
C LYS A 428 -39.68 -15.09 13.06
N GLY A 429 -40.71 -15.11 12.23
CA GLY A 429 -41.84 -14.18 12.29
C GLY A 429 -43.15 -14.93 12.50
N LYS A 430 -43.27 -15.63 13.63
CA LYS A 430 -44.50 -16.14 14.26
C LYS A 430 -44.05 -16.92 15.48
N PHE A 431 -43.93 -16.22 16.60
CA PHE A 431 -44.31 -16.58 17.97
C PHE A 431 -43.80 -15.47 18.89
#